data_AF-A0A936SE80-F1
#
_entry.id   AF-A0A936SE80-F1
#
_cell.length_a   1.000
_cell.length_b   1.000
_cell.length_c   1.000
_cell.angle_alpha   90.00
_cell.angle_beta   90.00
_cell.angle_gamma   90.00
#
_symmetry.space_group_name_H-M   'P 1'
#
loop_
_entity.id
_entity.type
_entity.pdbx_description
1 polymer ?
#
loop_
_entity_poly.entity_id
_entity_poly.type
_entity_poly.pdbx_seq_one_letter_code
_entity_poly.pdbx_strand_id
1 'polypeptide(L)'
;MRKILILILVAVVSAVGYGQNASAGMDVSNYGVKIGPDKRVLVVLSALEMARIKNSDGQEVKLINTTLSEKGSKFRERLLQDMAGMNEDLRQRISVFVTQYKKRRPTATDVELVSPFISMAYTLSPVPEMADPAYTADLPGTLLDVLDFAPLAREFYRRSGISGKLDEYVKDYQSEANQTLRSSTREMVTDLLNYLHTRPEIYYSEKIKIETQRAKVKTPFSKRWKPAIMNADLWLFRKCLHRRATLFS
;
A
#
# COMPACT_ATOMS: atom_id res chain seq x y z
N MET A 1 51.15 20.49 36.61
CA MET A 1 49.93 19.69 36.87
C MET A 1 48.68 20.22 36.16
N ARG A 2 48.44 21.54 36.08
CA ARG A 2 47.24 22.13 35.45
C ARG A 2 47.07 21.83 33.94
N LYS A 3 48.16 21.68 33.19
CA LYS A 3 48.14 21.38 31.74
C LYS A 3 47.78 19.92 31.42
N ILE A 4 48.03 18.99 32.35
CA ILE A 4 47.71 17.56 32.18
C ILE A 4 46.22 17.32 32.39
N LEU A 5 45.60 18.04 33.35
CA LEU A 5 44.15 18.00 33.57
C LEU A 5 43.34 18.49 32.37
N ILE A 6 43.82 19.51 31.65
CA ILE A 6 43.14 20.03 30.45
C ILE A 6 43.17 19.00 29.30
N LEU A 7 44.30 18.29 29.14
CA LEU A 7 44.46 17.25 28.11
C LEU A 7 43.54 16.03 28.38
N ILE A 8 43.36 15.64 29.64
CA ILE A 8 42.43 14.58 30.02
C ILE A 8 40.97 15.00 29.80
N LEU A 9 40.63 16.26 30.09
CA LEU A 9 39.27 16.78 29.87
C LEU A 9 38.90 16.80 28.37
N VAL A 10 39.83 17.17 27.48
CA VAL A 10 39.61 17.14 26.03
C VAL A 10 39.47 15.68 25.52
N ALA A 11 40.26 14.75 26.07
CA ALA A 11 40.16 13.34 25.70
C ALA A 11 38.83 12.69 26.14
N VAL A 12 38.32 13.05 27.32
CA VAL A 12 37.01 12.55 27.81
C VAL A 12 35.86 13.14 27.00
N VAL A 13 35.89 14.42 26.63
CA VAL A 13 34.85 15.03 25.78
C VAL A 13 34.81 14.42 24.38
N SER A 14 35.96 13.98 23.85
CA SER A 14 36.05 13.31 22.54
C SER A 14 35.44 11.90 22.55
N ALA A 15 35.39 11.23 23.71
CA ALA A 15 34.87 9.87 23.84
C ALA A 15 33.35 9.81 24.07
N VAL A 16 32.71 10.89 24.53
CA VAL A 16 31.25 10.94 24.74
C VAL A 16 30.48 11.22 23.44
N GLY A 17 31.15 11.74 22.39
CA GLY A 17 30.52 12.08 21.11
C GLY A 17 30.26 10.91 20.14
N TYR A 18 30.80 9.71 20.40
CA TYR A 18 30.68 8.54 19.51
C TYR A 18 29.75 7.45 20.05
N GLY A 19 28.98 7.75 21.09
CA GLY A 19 28.19 6.78 21.84
C GLY A 19 26.72 6.67 21.44
N GLN A 20 26.28 7.18 20.30
CA GLN A 20 24.97 6.85 19.72
C GLN A 20 25.07 6.91 18.20
N ASN A 21 25.72 5.90 17.59
CA ASN A 21 25.27 5.51 16.25
C ASN A 21 23.78 5.21 16.43
N ALA A 22 22.90 6.08 15.91
CA ALA A 22 21.50 5.76 15.77
C ALA A 22 21.47 4.34 15.21
N SER A 23 20.92 3.41 16.00
CA SER A 23 20.72 2.02 15.58
C SER A 23 20.33 2.07 14.13
N ALA A 24 21.07 1.38 13.26
CA ALA A 24 20.76 1.31 11.83
C ALA A 24 19.29 0.86 11.75
N GLY A 25 18.40 1.85 11.58
CA GLY A 25 17.03 1.71 12.03
C GLY A 25 16.42 0.51 11.33
N MET A 26 15.66 -0.32 12.04
CA MET A 26 14.98 -1.47 11.47
C MET A 26 14.29 -1.07 10.17
N ASP A 27 14.69 -1.65 9.04
CA ASP A 27 14.02 -1.36 7.77
C ASP A 27 12.68 -2.05 7.71
N VAL A 28 11.63 -1.32 8.11
CA VAL A 28 10.23 -1.74 8.09
C VAL A 28 9.77 -2.28 6.74
N SER A 29 10.46 -1.91 5.65
CA SER A 29 10.22 -2.44 4.31
C SER A 29 10.47 -3.96 4.25
N ASN A 30 11.46 -4.47 4.99
CA ASN A 30 11.74 -5.91 5.12
C ASN A 30 10.63 -6.67 5.86
N TYR A 31 9.73 -5.95 6.54
CA TYR A 31 8.60 -6.49 7.28
C TYR A 31 7.28 -6.35 6.51
N GLY A 32 7.35 -6.05 5.21
CA GLY A 32 6.18 -5.89 4.35
C GLY A 32 5.41 -4.59 4.58
N VAL A 33 5.92 -3.68 5.41
CA VAL A 33 5.27 -2.40 5.71
C VAL A 33 5.63 -1.37 4.65
N LYS A 34 4.61 -0.84 3.95
CA LYS A 34 4.77 0.26 3.00
C LYS A 34 4.10 1.51 3.55
N ILE A 35 4.89 2.56 3.76
CA ILE A 35 4.42 3.88 4.18
C ILE A 35 4.48 4.80 2.97
N GLY A 36 3.31 5.22 2.49
CA GLY A 36 3.19 6.15 1.38
C GLY A 36 1.80 6.75 1.26
N PRO A 37 1.64 7.78 0.41
CA PRO A 37 0.36 8.42 0.20
C PRO A 37 -0.57 7.50 -0.60
N ASP A 38 -1.85 7.50 -0.24
CA ASP A 38 -2.86 6.71 -0.92
C ASP A 38 -3.46 7.50 -2.10
N LYS A 39 -3.42 6.90 -3.29
CA LYS A 39 -3.95 7.48 -4.52
C LYS A 39 -5.46 7.75 -4.45
N ARG A 40 -6.24 6.89 -3.77
CA ARG A 40 -7.70 7.04 -3.65
C ARG A 40 -8.03 8.28 -2.84
N VAL A 41 -7.31 8.48 -1.73
CA VAL A 41 -7.47 9.67 -0.87
C VAL A 41 -7.17 10.94 -1.65
N LEU A 42 -6.07 10.97 -2.42
CA LEU A 42 -5.73 12.12 -3.25
C LEU A 42 -6.85 12.47 -4.23
N VAL A 43 -7.42 11.47 -4.92
CA VAL A 43 -8.52 11.70 -5.88
C VAL A 43 -9.77 12.22 -5.18
N VAL A 44 -10.20 11.59 -4.09
CA VAL A 44 -11.41 11.99 -3.35
C VAL A 44 -11.28 13.40 -2.77
N LEU A 45 -10.14 13.71 -2.15
CA LEU A 45 -9.88 15.06 -1.62
C LEU A 45 -9.78 16.08 -2.75
N SER A 46 -9.15 15.74 -3.88
CA SER A 46 -9.10 16.64 -5.04
C SER A 46 -10.49 16.92 -5.60
N ALA A 47 -11.38 15.92 -5.64
CA ALA A 47 -12.77 16.12 -6.06
C ALA A 47 -13.51 17.07 -5.09
N LEU A 48 -13.33 16.91 -3.78
CA LEU A 48 -13.91 17.82 -2.78
C LEU A 48 -13.42 19.26 -2.90
N GLU A 49 -12.14 19.45 -3.23
CA GLU A 49 -11.54 20.76 -3.45
C GLU A 49 -12.18 21.51 -4.64
N MET A 50 -12.78 20.78 -5.60
CA MET A 50 -13.49 21.38 -6.73
C MET A 50 -14.91 21.86 -6.39
N ALA A 51 -15.43 21.54 -5.21
CA ALA A 51 -16.76 21.98 -4.78
C ALA A 51 -16.79 23.49 -4.50
N ARG A 52 -17.65 24.21 -5.22
CA ARG A 52 -17.81 25.67 -5.14
C ARG A 52 -19.25 26.06 -4.85
N ILE A 53 -19.44 27.16 -4.14
CA ILE A 53 -20.73 27.79 -3.91
C ILE A 53 -20.69 29.24 -4.39
N LYS A 54 -21.79 29.71 -4.98
CA LYS A 54 -21.95 31.13 -5.30
C LYS A 54 -22.48 31.85 -4.07
N ASN A 55 -21.73 32.84 -3.58
CA ASN A 55 -22.20 33.72 -2.51
C ASN A 55 -23.27 34.69 -3.02
N SER A 56 -23.87 35.45 -2.10
CA SER A 56 -24.86 36.51 -2.41
C SER A 56 -24.36 37.53 -3.45
N ASP A 57 -23.04 37.73 -3.51
CA ASP A 57 -22.37 38.64 -4.45
C ASP A 57 -22.03 37.98 -5.80
N GLY A 58 -22.52 36.77 -6.04
CA GLY A 58 -22.27 36.00 -7.26
C GLY A 58 -20.84 35.44 -7.38
N GLN A 59 -19.98 35.66 -6.39
CA GLN A 59 -18.62 35.15 -6.35
C GLN A 59 -18.59 33.66 -6.01
N GLU A 60 -17.77 32.90 -6.73
CA GLU A 60 -17.53 31.49 -6.42
C GLU A 60 -16.55 31.37 -5.26
N VAL A 61 -17.06 30.91 -4.12
CA VAL A 61 -16.29 30.67 -2.91
C VAL A 61 -16.19 29.17 -2.66
N LYS A 62 -15.06 28.77 -2.08
CA LYS A 62 -14.81 27.38 -1.71
C LYS A 62 -15.74 26.94 -0.58
N LEU A 63 -16.27 25.73 -0.67
CA LEU A 63 -17.26 25.24 0.29
C LEU A 63 -16.66 24.73 1.62
N ILE A 64 -15.45 24.16 1.57
CA ILE A 64 -14.72 23.60 2.72
C ILE A 64 -13.35 24.27 2.79
N ASN A 65 -13.07 25.01 3.87
CA ASN A 65 -11.79 25.67 4.09
C ASN A 65 -11.01 25.00 5.22
N THR A 66 -10.23 23.97 4.88
CA THR A 66 -9.29 23.37 5.82
C THR A 66 -8.00 24.20 5.90
N THR A 67 -7.51 24.38 7.12
CA THR A 67 -6.21 24.99 7.40
C THR A 67 -5.12 24.09 6.85
N LEU A 68 -4.25 24.65 6.00
CA LEU A 68 -3.14 23.94 5.39
C LEU A 68 -1.81 24.59 5.77
N SER A 69 -0.74 23.80 5.71
CA SER A 69 0.62 24.33 5.71
C SER A 69 0.88 25.20 4.48
N GLU A 70 1.95 25.99 4.48
CA GLU A 70 2.34 26.79 3.32
C GLU A 70 2.53 25.94 2.06
N LYS A 71 3.21 24.79 2.19
CA LYS A 71 3.38 23.82 1.09
C LYS A 71 2.04 23.25 0.61
N GLY A 72 1.14 22.93 1.54
CA GLY A 72 -0.20 22.46 1.20
C GLY A 72 -1.03 23.52 0.45
N SER A 73 -0.87 24.79 0.79
CA SER A 73 -1.54 25.90 0.10
C SER A 73 -1.05 26.05 -1.34
N LYS A 74 0.27 25.98 -1.57
CA LYS A 74 0.86 25.97 -2.93
C LYS A 74 0.40 24.77 -3.75
N PHE A 75 0.32 23.58 -3.13
CA PHE A 75 -0.21 22.39 -3.79
C PHE A 75 -1.68 22.58 -4.19
N ARG A 76 -2.51 23.14 -3.29
CA ARG A 76 -3.91 23.42 -3.57
C ARG A 76 -4.08 24.41 -4.73
N GLU A 77 -3.27 25.46 -4.79
CA GLU A 77 -3.27 26.42 -5.90
C GLU A 77 -2.93 25.74 -7.23
N ARG A 78 -1.87 24.93 -7.25
CA ARG A 78 -1.48 24.13 -8.41
C ARG A 78 -2.59 23.18 -8.85
N LEU A 79 -3.20 22.46 -7.91
CA LEU A 79 -4.31 21.56 -8.19
C LEU A 79 -5.49 22.30 -8.82
N LEU A 80 -5.85 23.48 -8.31
CA LEU A 80 -6.92 24.30 -8.86
C LEU A 80 -6.60 24.80 -10.28
N GLN A 81 -5.35 25.15 -10.56
CA GLN A 81 -4.89 25.52 -11.91
C GLN A 81 -4.97 24.33 -12.87
N ASP A 82 -4.45 23.17 -12.45
CA ASP A 82 -4.45 21.95 -13.25
C ASP A 82 -5.88 21.46 -13.55
N MET A 83 -6.83 21.69 -12.62
CA MET A 83 -8.23 21.30 -12.76
C MET A 83 -9.15 22.42 -13.28
N ALA A 84 -8.59 23.54 -13.77
CA ALA A 84 -9.38 24.67 -14.26
C ALA A 84 -10.30 24.28 -15.43
N GLY A 85 -9.82 23.40 -16.32
CA GLY A 85 -10.53 22.88 -17.50
C GLY A 85 -11.51 21.73 -17.23
N MET A 86 -11.83 21.43 -15.96
CA MET A 86 -12.77 20.37 -15.61
C MET A 86 -14.18 20.65 -16.16
N ASN A 87 -14.92 19.58 -16.47
CA ASN A 87 -16.32 19.65 -16.86
C ASN A 87 -17.19 20.34 -15.78
N GLU A 88 -17.93 21.37 -16.18
CA GLU A 88 -18.72 22.21 -15.27
C GLU A 88 -19.96 21.50 -14.71
N ASP A 89 -20.59 20.59 -15.48
CA ASP A 89 -21.69 19.77 -14.98
C ASP A 89 -21.23 18.84 -13.84
N LEU A 90 -20.05 18.22 -13.99
CA LEU A 90 -19.46 17.42 -12.92
C LEU A 90 -19.14 18.29 -11.69
N ARG A 91 -18.58 19.49 -11.90
CA ARG A 91 -18.33 20.46 -10.83
C ARG A 91 -19.62 20.76 -10.06
N GLN A 92 -20.70 21.03 -10.78
CA GLN A 92 -21.99 21.38 -10.19
C GLN A 92 -22.56 20.21 -9.36
N ARG A 93 -22.50 18.97 -9.87
CA ARG A 93 -22.97 17.78 -9.13
C ARG A 93 -22.19 17.55 -7.84
N ILE A 94 -20.86 17.68 -7.89
CA ILE A 94 -20.00 17.64 -6.71
C ILE A 94 -20.40 18.73 -5.72
N SER A 95 -20.54 19.98 -6.17
CA SER A 95 -20.92 21.12 -5.34
C SER A 95 -22.28 20.93 -4.66
N VAL A 96 -23.28 20.40 -5.38
CA VAL A 96 -24.60 20.11 -4.84
C VAL A 96 -24.52 19.07 -3.73
N PHE A 97 -23.79 17.97 -3.94
CA PHE A 97 -23.62 16.91 -2.94
C PHE A 97 -23.01 17.46 -1.66
N VAL A 98 -21.87 18.15 -1.77
CA VAL A 98 -21.14 18.67 -0.60
C VAL A 98 -21.95 19.75 0.10
N THR A 99 -22.71 20.57 -0.63
CA THR A 99 -23.59 21.58 -0.03
C THR A 99 -24.70 20.93 0.79
N GLN A 100 -25.35 19.89 0.25
CA GLN A 100 -26.36 19.13 0.97
C GLN A 100 -25.76 18.41 2.18
N TYR A 101 -24.53 17.90 2.06
CA TYR A 101 -23.82 17.26 3.17
C TYR A 101 -23.53 18.24 4.31
N LYS A 102 -23.01 19.43 3.99
CA LYS A 102 -22.74 20.50 4.97
C LYS A 102 -24.02 21.03 5.62
N LYS A 103 -25.12 21.19 4.85
CA LYS A 103 -26.43 21.60 5.39
C LYS A 103 -26.99 20.63 6.42
N ARG A 104 -26.74 19.32 6.26
CA ARG A 104 -27.15 18.29 7.23
C ARG A 104 -26.31 18.31 8.52
N ARG A 105 -25.19 19.04 8.54
CA ARG A 105 -24.22 19.08 9.65
C ARG A 105 -23.79 20.52 9.97
N PRO A 106 -24.71 21.38 10.45
CA PRO A 106 -24.42 22.80 10.66
C PRO A 106 -23.40 23.08 11.77
N THR A 107 -23.20 22.15 12.71
CA THR A 107 -22.29 22.30 13.84
C THR A 107 -20.90 21.70 13.60
N ALA A 108 -20.70 20.99 12.49
CA ALA A 108 -19.44 20.32 12.20
C ALA A 108 -18.41 21.31 11.66
N THR A 109 -17.17 21.21 12.14
CA THR A 109 -16.05 21.96 11.61
C THR A 109 -15.67 21.46 10.21
N ASP A 110 -15.03 22.32 9.41
CA ASP A 110 -14.62 21.96 8.04
C ASP A 110 -13.66 20.75 8.03
N VAL A 111 -12.89 20.53 9.09
CA VAL A 111 -12.02 19.35 9.25
C VAL A 111 -12.85 18.09 9.50
N GLU A 112 -13.83 18.15 10.40
CA GLU A 112 -14.74 17.04 10.69
C GLU A 112 -15.60 16.65 9.49
N LEU A 113 -15.96 17.62 8.64
CA LEU A 113 -16.69 17.36 7.40
C LEU A 113 -15.89 16.53 6.39
N VAL A 114 -14.57 16.65 6.38
CA VAL A 114 -13.70 15.93 5.42
C VAL A 114 -13.39 14.51 5.90
N SER A 115 -13.35 14.26 7.21
CA SER A 115 -12.95 12.97 7.78
C SER A 115 -13.72 11.76 7.22
N PRO A 116 -15.07 11.79 7.10
CA PRO A 116 -15.81 10.66 6.53
C PRO A 116 -15.49 10.37 5.05
N PHE A 117 -15.10 11.40 4.27
CA PHE A 117 -14.67 11.21 2.88
C PHE A 117 -13.31 10.53 2.79
N ILE A 118 -12.40 10.82 3.73
CA ILE A 118 -11.11 10.13 3.83
C ILE A 118 -11.34 8.65 4.16
N SER A 119 -12.19 8.37 5.15
CA SER A 119 -12.56 7.00 5.51
C SER A 119 -13.21 6.26 4.34
N MET A 120 -14.15 6.90 3.63
CA MET A 120 -14.73 6.36 2.40
C MET A 120 -13.65 6.06 1.36
N ALA A 121 -12.70 6.95 1.13
CA ALA A 121 -11.64 6.71 0.14
C ALA A 121 -10.84 5.42 0.40
N TYR A 122 -10.64 5.05 1.68
CA TYR A 122 -9.97 3.81 2.04
C TYR A 122 -10.81 2.54 1.83
N THR A 123 -12.14 2.65 1.83
CA THR A 123 -13.03 1.51 1.59
C THR A 123 -13.22 1.22 0.09
N LEU A 124 -12.95 2.19 -0.78
CA LEU A 124 -13.03 1.99 -2.23
C LEU A 124 -11.90 1.09 -2.76
N SER A 125 -12.16 0.42 -3.88
CA SER A 125 -11.11 -0.30 -4.60
C SER A 125 -10.01 0.66 -5.10
N PRO A 126 -8.80 0.15 -5.37
CA PRO A 126 -7.70 0.98 -5.89
C PRO A 126 -8.07 1.71 -7.20
N VAL A 127 -7.41 2.86 -7.42
CA VAL A 127 -7.41 3.57 -8.71
C VAL A 127 -6.85 2.63 -9.78
N PRO A 128 -7.46 2.49 -10.98
CA PRO A 128 -8.44 3.40 -11.60
C PRO A 128 -9.92 3.07 -11.35
N GLU A 129 -10.24 1.92 -10.77
CA GLU A 129 -11.62 1.44 -10.70
C GLU A 129 -12.46 2.19 -9.66
N MET A 130 -11.88 2.44 -8.47
CA MET A 130 -12.55 3.11 -7.35
C MET A 130 -13.97 2.57 -7.13
N ALA A 131 -14.12 1.26 -7.19
CA ALA A 131 -15.38 0.56 -7.02
C ALA A 131 -15.83 0.58 -5.56
N ASP A 132 -17.13 0.48 -5.34
CA ASP A 132 -17.72 0.46 -4.00
C ASP A 132 -17.37 -0.87 -3.31
N PRO A 133 -17.27 -0.90 -1.97
CA PRO A 133 -16.95 -2.14 -1.25
C PRO A 133 -18.05 -3.19 -1.45
N ALA A 134 -17.64 -4.46 -1.55
CA ALA A 134 -18.58 -5.58 -1.76
C ALA A 134 -19.58 -5.77 -0.61
N TYR A 135 -19.20 -5.38 0.61
CA TYR A 135 -20.03 -5.47 1.80
C TYR A 135 -20.14 -4.09 2.47
N THR A 136 -21.36 -3.56 2.53
CA THR A 136 -21.66 -2.24 3.12
C THR A 136 -22.30 -2.32 4.50
N ALA A 137 -22.74 -3.51 4.94
CA ALA A 137 -23.43 -3.71 6.22
C ALA A 137 -22.54 -3.42 7.45
N ASP A 138 -21.24 -3.66 7.33
CA ASP A 138 -20.27 -3.46 8.42
C ASP A 138 -19.68 -2.04 8.43
N LEU A 139 -20.12 -1.16 7.52
CA LEU A 139 -19.58 0.19 7.42
C LEU A 139 -20.18 1.10 8.50
N PRO A 140 -19.38 1.99 9.11
CA PRO A 140 -19.89 2.99 10.04
C PRO A 140 -20.98 3.85 9.39
N GLY A 141 -22.05 4.15 10.14
CA GLY A 141 -23.18 4.93 9.62
C GLY A 141 -22.79 6.31 9.06
N THR A 142 -21.75 6.94 9.62
CA THR A 142 -21.22 8.22 9.13
C THR A 142 -20.58 8.13 7.75
N LEU A 143 -20.11 6.94 7.35
CA LEU A 143 -19.52 6.65 6.05
C LEU A 143 -20.61 6.37 5.00
N LEU A 144 -21.71 5.73 5.41
CA LEU A 144 -22.84 5.46 4.52
C LEU A 144 -23.42 6.74 3.90
N ASP A 145 -23.51 7.81 4.69
CA ASP A 145 -23.97 9.13 4.22
C ASP A 145 -23.11 9.74 3.11
N VAL A 146 -21.84 9.32 3.03
CA VAL A 146 -20.84 9.84 2.09
C VAL A 146 -20.59 8.87 0.94
N LEU A 147 -21.01 7.61 1.06
CA LEU A 147 -20.74 6.57 0.06
C LEU A 147 -21.35 6.91 -1.31
N ASP A 148 -22.46 7.63 -1.33
CA ASP A 148 -23.09 8.17 -2.55
C ASP A 148 -22.19 9.15 -3.33
N PHE A 149 -21.09 9.63 -2.72
CA PHE A 149 -20.06 10.42 -3.39
C PHE A 149 -19.09 9.58 -4.23
N ALA A 150 -18.97 8.28 -3.98
CA ALA A 150 -18.01 7.42 -4.66
C ALA A 150 -18.14 7.42 -6.19
N PRO A 151 -19.35 7.37 -6.79
CA PRO A 151 -19.52 7.50 -8.24
C PRO A 151 -19.01 8.85 -8.80
N LEU A 152 -19.19 9.95 -8.05
CA LEU A 152 -18.70 11.27 -8.45
C LEU A 152 -17.17 11.34 -8.43
N ALA A 153 -16.53 10.74 -7.41
CA ALA A 153 -15.07 10.64 -7.34
C ALA A 153 -14.50 9.79 -8.49
N ARG A 154 -15.18 8.69 -8.84
CA ARG A 154 -14.82 7.84 -9.99
C ARG A 154 -14.96 8.58 -11.32
N GLU A 155 -16.04 9.32 -11.49
CA GLU A 155 -16.23 10.14 -12.69
C GLU A 155 -15.18 11.26 -12.77
N PHE A 156 -14.87 11.90 -11.64
CA PHE A 156 -13.80 12.89 -11.53
C PHE A 156 -12.46 12.31 -11.99
N TYR A 157 -12.06 11.13 -11.47
CA TYR A 157 -10.84 10.47 -11.91
C TYR A 157 -10.76 10.27 -13.43
N ARG A 158 -11.89 9.90 -14.05
CA ARG A 158 -11.97 9.60 -15.50
C ARG A 158 -12.04 10.84 -16.38
N ARG A 159 -12.68 11.92 -15.91
CA ARG A 159 -13.05 13.08 -16.73
C ARG A 159 -12.24 14.35 -16.45
N SER A 160 -11.60 14.47 -15.30
CA SER A 160 -10.86 15.70 -14.93
C SER A 160 -9.44 15.79 -15.49
N GLY A 161 -8.88 14.67 -15.97
CA GLY A 161 -7.47 14.59 -16.40
C GLY A 161 -6.48 14.39 -15.24
N ILE A 162 -6.96 14.27 -14.00
CA ILE A 162 -6.11 14.02 -12.82
C ILE A 162 -5.27 12.74 -12.94
N SER A 163 -5.75 11.74 -13.67
CA SER A 163 -5.04 10.47 -13.89
C SER A 163 -3.62 10.66 -14.44
N GLY A 164 -3.40 11.65 -15.33
CA GLY A 164 -2.09 11.95 -15.90
C GLY A 164 -1.13 12.68 -14.96
N LYS A 165 -1.63 13.30 -13.88
CA LYS A 165 -0.85 14.04 -12.88
C LYS A 165 -0.71 13.32 -11.54
N LEU A 166 -1.52 12.28 -11.33
CA LEU A 166 -1.62 11.59 -10.04
C LEU A 166 -0.28 11.01 -9.57
N ASP A 167 0.50 10.42 -10.47
CA ASP A 167 1.82 9.86 -10.13
C ASP A 167 2.83 10.94 -9.74
N GLU A 168 2.71 12.14 -10.31
CA GLU A 168 3.52 13.31 -9.93
C GLU A 168 3.15 13.78 -8.52
N TYR A 169 1.85 13.96 -8.26
CA TYR A 169 1.36 14.35 -6.93
C TYR A 169 1.77 13.35 -5.84
N VAL A 170 1.67 12.05 -6.13
CA VAL A 170 2.11 10.99 -5.20
C VAL A 170 3.60 11.12 -4.87
N LYS A 171 4.46 11.44 -5.85
CA LYS A 171 5.89 11.63 -5.63
C LYS A 171 6.16 12.86 -4.76
N ASP A 172 5.48 13.98 -5.04
CA ASP A 172 5.61 15.21 -4.25
C ASP A 172 5.23 14.95 -2.79
N TYR A 173 4.06 14.32 -2.56
CA TYR A 173 3.62 13.94 -1.21
C TYR A 173 4.57 12.97 -0.52
N GLN A 174 5.07 11.96 -1.25
CA GLN A 174 6.03 11.01 -0.69
C GLN A 174 7.33 11.71 -0.28
N SER A 175 7.83 12.67 -1.08
CA SER A 175 9.05 13.41 -0.76
C SER A 175 8.91 14.23 0.53
N GLU A 176 7.76 14.88 0.72
CA GLU A 176 7.46 15.66 1.92
C GLU A 176 7.28 14.76 3.15
N ALA A 177 6.51 13.68 3.00
CA ALA A 177 6.30 12.72 4.08
C ALA A 177 7.61 12.05 4.52
N ASN A 178 8.52 11.81 3.57
CA ASN A 178 9.84 11.25 3.85
C ASN A 178 10.70 12.17 4.73
N GLN A 179 10.58 13.48 4.57
CA GLN A 179 11.34 14.46 5.37
C GLN A 179 10.77 14.62 6.78
N THR A 180 9.44 14.66 6.92
CA THR A 180 8.79 15.10 8.17
C THR A 180 8.26 13.94 9.02
N LEU A 181 7.69 12.90 8.41
CA LEU A 181 6.86 11.91 9.10
C LEU A 181 7.48 10.51 9.14
N ARG A 182 8.49 10.25 8.31
CA ARG A 182 9.02 8.89 8.11
C ARG A 182 9.83 8.39 9.31
N SER A 183 10.56 9.26 10.00
CA SER A 183 11.31 8.87 11.21
C SER A 183 10.37 8.44 12.32
N SER A 184 9.42 9.29 12.71
CA SER A 184 8.47 9.00 13.79
C SER A 184 7.58 7.80 13.49
N THR A 185 7.11 7.65 12.25
CA THR A 185 6.31 6.48 11.85
C THR A 185 7.15 5.20 11.89
N ARG A 186 8.43 5.27 11.48
CA ARG A 186 9.33 4.12 11.52
C ARG A 186 9.61 3.69 12.96
N GLU A 187 9.82 4.63 13.88
CA GLU A 187 10.00 4.35 15.30
C GLU A 187 8.76 3.66 15.89
N MET A 188 7.57 4.22 15.69
CA MET A 188 6.31 3.62 16.15
C MET A 188 6.11 2.20 15.62
N VAL A 189 6.35 1.96 14.33
CA VAL A 189 6.23 0.62 13.73
C VAL A 189 7.29 -0.33 14.29
N THR A 190 8.52 0.15 14.48
CA THR A 190 9.60 -0.64 15.07
C THR A 190 9.24 -1.05 16.50
N ASP A 191 8.70 -0.14 17.30
CA ASP A 191 8.25 -0.43 18.67
C ASP A 191 7.13 -1.46 18.69
N LEU A 192 6.17 -1.37 17.77
CA LEU A 192 5.08 -2.34 17.66
C LEU A 192 5.59 -3.73 17.23
N LEU A 193 6.49 -3.79 16.25
CA LEU A 193 7.08 -5.06 15.80
C LEU A 193 7.94 -5.70 16.90
N ASN A 194 8.69 -4.88 17.63
CA ASN A 194 9.45 -5.31 18.80
C ASN A 194 8.53 -5.83 19.91
N TYR A 195 7.45 -5.12 20.21
CA TYR A 195 6.46 -5.50 21.23
C TYR A 195 5.81 -6.86 20.90
N LEU A 196 5.42 -7.05 19.65
CA LEU A 196 4.80 -8.31 19.20
C LEU A 196 5.79 -9.47 19.12
N HIS A 197 7.11 -9.23 19.29
CA HIS A 197 8.17 -10.22 19.11
C HIS A 197 8.06 -11.00 17.78
N THR A 198 7.49 -10.39 16.75
CA THR A 198 7.18 -11.07 15.49
C THR A 198 8.35 -10.95 14.52
N ARG A 199 8.91 -12.10 14.11
CA ARG A 199 9.65 -12.20 12.85
C ARG A 199 8.62 -12.63 11.79
N PRO A 200 8.30 -11.81 10.78
CA PRO A 200 7.29 -12.16 9.80
C PRO A 200 7.75 -13.38 8.99
N GLU A 201 6.89 -14.40 8.90
CA GLU A 201 7.08 -15.53 8.01
C GLU A 201 6.78 -15.08 6.57
N ILE A 202 7.83 -14.87 5.78
CA ILE A 202 7.73 -14.40 4.38
C ILE A 202 7.44 -15.53 3.37
N TYR A 203 7.36 -16.78 3.82
CA TYR A 203 7.06 -17.94 2.99
C TYR A 203 6.03 -18.84 3.69
N TYR A 204 4.91 -19.11 3.02
CA TYR A 204 3.90 -20.05 3.46
C TYR A 204 3.88 -21.25 2.51
N SER A 205 4.48 -22.37 2.91
CA SER A 205 4.33 -23.63 2.18
C SER A 205 3.13 -24.40 2.75
N GLU A 206 2.06 -24.52 1.97
CA GLU A 206 0.90 -25.32 2.34
C GLU A 206 1.31 -26.79 2.54
N LYS A 207 1.17 -27.31 3.76
CA LYS A 207 1.39 -28.74 4.04
C LYS A 207 0.16 -29.50 3.55
N ILE A 208 0.19 -29.96 2.31
CA ILE A 208 -0.78 -30.93 1.81
C ILE A 208 -0.61 -32.23 2.62
N LYS A 209 -1.57 -32.55 3.50
CA LYS A 209 -1.64 -33.87 4.13
C LYS A 209 -2.00 -34.89 3.05
N ILE A 210 -1.00 -35.57 2.51
CA ILE A 210 -1.25 -36.73 1.65
C ILE A 210 -1.62 -37.87 2.59
N GLU A 211 -2.91 -38.16 2.72
CA GLU A 211 -3.37 -39.41 3.31
C GLU A 211 -2.95 -40.55 2.38
N THR A 212 -1.87 -41.24 2.72
CA THR A 212 -1.46 -42.45 2.01
C THR A 212 -2.55 -43.51 2.20
N GLN A 213 -3.40 -43.71 1.19
CA GLN A 213 -4.28 -44.87 1.14
C GLN A 213 -3.39 -46.13 1.15
N ARG A 214 -3.38 -46.86 2.27
CA ARG A 214 -2.78 -48.19 2.34
C ARG A 214 -3.52 -49.10 1.36
N ALA A 215 -2.92 -49.32 0.20
CA ALA A 215 -3.38 -50.33 -0.74
C ALA A 215 -3.30 -51.71 -0.07
N LYS A 216 -4.48 -52.35 0.12
CA LYS A 216 -4.61 -53.77 0.45
C LYS A 216 -3.97 -54.60 -0.67
N VAL A 217 -2.76 -55.11 -0.44
CA VAL A 217 -2.16 -56.13 -1.29
C VAL A 217 -2.90 -57.45 -1.06
N LYS A 218 -3.69 -57.89 -2.04
CA LYS A 218 -4.19 -59.26 -2.13
C LYS A 218 -3.09 -60.14 -2.70
N THR A 219 -2.54 -61.03 -1.89
CA THR A 219 -1.57 -62.05 -2.31
C THR A 219 -2.29 -63.18 -3.07
N PRO A 220 -1.87 -63.58 -4.29
CA PRO A 220 -2.22 -64.87 -4.83
C PRO A 220 -1.14 -65.90 -4.51
N PHE A 221 -1.64 -67.00 -3.96
CA PHE A 221 -1.05 -68.31 -3.70
C PHE A 221 0.10 -68.73 -4.64
N SER A 222 1.33 -68.88 -4.13
CA SER A 222 2.46 -69.45 -4.87
C SER A 222 2.64 -70.94 -4.52
N LYS A 223 2.36 -71.81 -5.48
CA LYS A 223 2.76 -73.22 -5.44
C LYS A 223 4.26 -73.32 -5.74
N ARG A 224 5.03 -73.57 -4.67
CA ARG A 224 6.20 -74.46 -4.58
C ARG A 224 6.62 -75.12 -5.89
N TRP A 225 7.80 -74.76 -6.43
CA TRP A 225 8.83 -75.66 -7.01
C TRP A 225 10.14 -74.85 -7.18
N LYS A 226 11.20 -75.24 -6.46
CA LYS A 226 12.62 -75.03 -6.82
C LYS A 226 13.08 -76.31 -7.54
N PRO A 227 14.00 -76.29 -8.52
CA PRO A 227 15.42 -75.89 -8.36
C PRO A 227 15.89 -75.09 -9.60
N ALA A 228 17.14 -74.71 -9.87
CA ALA A 228 18.47 -75.09 -9.43
C ALA A 228 19.44 -73.91 -9.70
N ILE A 229 20.56 -73.94 -9.01
CA ILE A 229 21.73 -73.07 -9.18
C ILE A 229 22.53 -73.57 -10.40
N MET A 230 22.91 -72.70 -11.34
CA MET A 230 24.28 -72.62 -11.94
C MET A 230 24.37 -71.61 -13.10
N ASN A 231 25.36 -70.73 -12.97
CA ASN A 231 26.28 -70.19 -13.98
C ASN A 231 25.85 -70.12 -15.46
N ALA A 232 25.88 -68.91 -16.04
CA ALA A 232 26.89 -68.51 -17.05
C ALA A 232 26.42 -67.26 -17.84
N ASP A 233 27.41 -66.49 -18.31
CA ASP A 233 27.36 -65.64 -19.50
C ASP A 233 26.72 -64.25 -19.45
N LEU A 234 27.51 -63.42 -18.79
CA LEU A 234 27.95 -62.09 -19.21
C LEU A 234 28.35 -62.03 -20.70
N TRP A 235 27.40 -62.00 -21.65
CA TRP A 235 27.67 -61.61 -23.05
C TRP A 235 26.37 -61.28 -23.78
N LEU A 236 25.99 -60.00 -23.90
CA LEU A 236 25.30 -59.43 -25.09
C LEU A 236 24.71 -58.01 -24.94
N PHE A 237 24.88 -57.30 -23.82
CA PHE A 237 24.37 -55.92 -23.70
C PHE A 237 25.40 -54.80 -23.93
N ARG A 238 26.47 -55.07 -24.69
CA ARG A 238 27.51 -54.08 -25.05
C ARG A 238 27.56 -53.69 -26.54
N LYS A 239 26.46 -53.89 -27.30
CA LYS A 239 26.45 -53.69 -28.77
C LYS A 239 25.34 -52.81 -29.36
N CYS A 240 24.68 -51.96 -28.56
CA CYS A 240 23.66 -51.03 -29.08
C CYS A 240 24.02 -49.53 -28.99
N LEU A 241 25.29 -49.20 -28.74
CA LEU A 241 25.73 -47.81 -28.59
C LEU A 241 26.86 -47.45 -29.58
N HIS A 242 26.68 -47.69 -30.89
CA HIS A 242 27.61 -47.21 -31.92
C HIS A 242 27.04 -47.20 -33.36
N ARG A 243 25.88 -46.57 -33.59
CA ARG A 243 25.41 -46.28 -34.96
C ARG A 243 24.41 -45.13 -35.03
N ARG A 244 24.87 -43.91 -34.75
CA ARG A 244 24.20 -42.67 -35.18
C ARG A 244 25.16 -41.49 -35.11
N ALA A 245 26.13 -41.48 -36.02
CA ALA A 245 26.89 -40.30 -36.39
C ALA A 245 27.55 -40.56 -37.74
N THR A 246 26.93 -40.10 -38.83
CA THR A 246 27.63 -39.71 -40.08
C THR A 246 26.63 -39.01 -41.03
N LEU A 247 26.87 -37.71 -41.23
CA LEU A 247 26.82 -36.92 -42.49
C LEU A 247 25.47 -36.89 -43.24
N PHE A 248 24.79 -35.76 -43.52
CA PHE A 248 25.22 -34.39 -43.85
C PHE A 248 26.46 -34.34 -44.75
N SER A 249 26.26 -34.75 -46.01
CA SER A 249 26.41 -33.87 -47.17
C SER A 249 25.41 -34.26 -48.24
#